data_AF-A0A2N2G4T5-F1
#
_entry.id   AF-A0A2N2G4T5-F1
#
_cell.length_a   1.000
_cell.length_b   1.000
_cell.length_c   1.000
_cell.angle_alpha   90.00
_cell.angle_beta   90.00
_cell.angle_gamma   90.00
#
_symmetry.space_group_name_H-M   'P 1'
#
loop_
_entity.id
_entity.type
_entity.pdbx_description
1 polymer ?
#
loop_
_entity_poly.entity_id
_entity_poly.type
_entity_poly.pdbx_seq_one_letter_code
_entity_poly.pdbx_strand_id
1 'polypeptide(L)'
;MDTSAPDTGDSPFKRILNFFGINRAPDTTEDIEQEIQELLDDGEEQGLITREEGEMISSILEFRDTLVREIMTPRSDMVSAEAQVSAAVLIQLITDEGYTRIPIYQDSPDNIIGILHAKDLLPFCLNASTMPAASELVKPAFFVLDTRKIVNLLKDFQSQKGHMAVVTDEFGSVRGLVTLEDVLEEIVGEIRDEYDKAEKRWKVVN
;
A
#
# COMPACT_ATOMS: atom_id res chain seq x y z
N MET A 1 -20.66 7.43 67.36
CA MET A 1 -22.05 7.42 66.85
C MET A 1 -22.01 8.11 65.51
N ASP A 2 -22.30 7.30 64.51
CA ASP A 2 -22.17 7.55 63.09
C ASP A 2 -23.38 8.38 62.61
N THR A 3 -23.17 9.42 61.79
CA THR A 3 -24.26 10.13 61.10
C THR A 3 -23.81 10.36 59.66
N SER A 4 -24.06 9.36 58.83
CA SER A 4 -23.96 9.41 57.38
C SER A 4 -24.93 10.44 56.80
N ALA A 5 -24.44 11.22 55.85
CA ALA A 5 -25.24 12.12 55.03
C ALA A 5 -26.18 11.32 54.10
N PRO A 6 -27.36 11.86 53.73
CA PRO A 6 -28.26 11.18 52.83
C PRO A 6 -27.70 11.15 51.41
N ASP A 7 -27.70 9.94 50.85
CA ASP A 7 -27.46 9.61 49.45
C ASP A 7 -28.46 10.37 48.55
N THR A 8 -27.97 11.41 47.86
CA THR A 8 -28.74 12.12 46.85
C THR A 8 -28.74 11.30 45.57
N GLY A 9 -29.80 10.49 45.44
CA GLY A 9 -30.03 9.60 44.32
C GLY A 9 -30.01 10.26 42.95
N ASP A 10 -29.68 9.41 41.97
CA ASP A 10 -29.73 9.65 40.54
C ASP A 10 -30.96 10.47 40.12
N SER A 11 -30.71 11.65 39.56
CA SER A 11 -31.74 12.52 39.03
C SER A 11 -32.55 11.81 37.93
N PRO A 12 -33.89 11.84 37.98
CA PRO A 12 -34.75 11.26 36.94
C PRO A 12 -34.49 11.88 35.56
N PHE A 13 -33.95 13.10 35.51
CA PHE A 13 -33.49 13.74 34.26
C PHE A 13 -32.33 12.98 33.60
N LYS A 14 -31.40 12.40 34.38
CA LYS A 14 -30.30 11.57 33.85
C LYS A 14 -30.82 10.30 33.18
N ARG A 15 -31.91 9.73 33.69
CA ARG A 15 -32.55 8.52 33.11
C ARG A 15 -33.31 8.83 31.83
N ILE A 16 -33.89 10.03 31.71
CA ILE A 16 -34.58 10.50 30.51
C ILE A 16 -33.56 10.86 29.41
N LEU A 17 -32.42 11.47 29.75
CA LEU A 17 -31.33 11.68 28.77
C LEU A 17 -30.76 10.35 28.25
N ASN A 18 -30.55 9.35 29.12
CA ASN A 18 -30.11 8.02 28.69
C ASN A 18 -31.15 7.26 27.85
N PHE A 19 -32.44 7.55 28.01
CA PHE A 19 -33.52 6.92 27.24
C PHE A 19 -33.68 7.54 25.84
N PHE A 20 -33.28 8.80 25.65
CA PHE A 20 -33.36 9.51 24.38
C PHE A 20 -32.08 9.49 23.52
N GLY A 21 -31.07 8.67 23.88
CA GLY A 21 -29.95 8.41 22.99
C GLY A 21 -29.00 9.59 22.74
N ILE A 22 -28.99 10.60 23.60
CA ILE A 22 -28.09 11.75 23.46
C ILE A 22 -26.82 11.46 24.28
N ASN A 23 -25.72 11.23 23.57
CA ASN A 23 -24.36 10.90 24.04
C ASN A 23 -24.13 9.44 24.47
N ARG A 24 -24.23 8.50 23.53
CA ARG A 24 -23.33 7.34 23.59
C ARG A 24 -22.03 7.75 22.92
N ALA A 25 -20.94 7.79 23.69
CA ALA A 25 -19.62 7.73 23.08
C ALA A 25 -19.56 6.42 22.29
N PRO A 26 -18.94 6.41 21.10
CA PRO A 26 -18.82 5.20 20.31
C PRO A 26 -18.13 4.11 21.15
N ASP A 27 -18.74 2.93 21.20
CA ASP A 27 -18.30 1.82 22.07
C ASP A 27 -17.43 0.81 21.27
N THR A 28 -17.49 0.90 19.94
CA THR A 28 -16.74 0.05 19.01
C THR A 28 -16.06 0.86 17.90
N THR A 29 -15.10 0.24 17.21
CA THR A 29 -14.48 0.83 16.03
C THR A 29 -15.48 1.05 14.89
N GLU A 30 -16.42 0.12 14.71
CA GLU A 30 -17.50 0.23 13.71
C GLU A 30 -18.40 1.44 13.98
N ASP A 31 -18.72 1.73 15.25
CA ASP A 31 -19.50 2.92 15.61
C ASP A 31 -18.78 4.22 15.23
N ILE A 32 -17.45 4.28 15.43
CA ILE A 32 -16.63 5.46 15.06
C ILE A 32 -16.61 5.61 13.54
N GLU A 33 -16.43 4.51 12.81
CA GLU A 33 -16.38 4.53 11.34
C GLU A 33 -17.70 4.99 10.75
N GLN A 34 -18.83 4.54 11.32
CA GLN A 34 -20.15 5.03 10.92
C GLN A 34 -20.33 6.53 11.22
N GLU A 35 -19.91 7.01 12.39
CA GLU A 35 -19.97 8.45 12.73
C GLU A 35 -19.11 9.30 11.79
N ILE A 36 -17.91 8.81 11.42
CA ILE A 36 -17.06 9.47 10.41
C ILE A 36 -17.79 9.51 9.06
N GLN A 37 -18.41 8.42 8.63
CA GLN A 37 -19.13 8.38 7.36
C GLN A 37 -20.29 9.38 7.32
N GLU A 38 -21.07 9.46 8.39
CA GLU A 38 -22.17 10.43 8.50
C GLU A 38 -21.67 11.89 8.39
N LEU A 39 -20.52 12.19 9.00
CA LEU A 39 -19.89 13.52 8.91
C LEU A 39 -19.36 13.84 7.51
N LEU A 40 -18.85 12.84 6.78
CA LEU A 40 -18.41 13.00 5.40
C LEU A 40 -19.60 13.29 4.49
N ASP A 41 -20.68 12.51 4.61
CA ASP A 41 -21.91 12.67 3.82
C ASP A 41 -22.51 14.07 4.03
N ASP A 42 -22.64 14.52 5.29
CA ASP A 42 -23.10 15.88 5.62
C ASP A 42 -22.18 16.97 5.05
N GLY A 43 -20.86 16.74 5.08
CA GLY A 43 -19.86 17.65 4.55
C GLY A 43 -19.94 17.79 3.03
N GLU A 44 -20.18 16.68 2.32
CA GLU A 44 -20.40 16.64 0.87
C GLU A 44 -21.70 17.34 0.46
N GLU A 45 -22.82 17.07 1.14
CA GLU A 45 -24.11 17.71 0.87
C GLU A 45 -24.05 19.24 1.04
N GLN A 46 -23.24 19.71 1.99
CA GLN A 46 -23.03 21.12 2.27
C GLN A 46 -21.95 21.75 1.36
N GLY A 47 -21.25 20.96 0.54
CA GLY A 47 -20.17 21.42 -0.33
C GLY A 47 -18.92 21.89 0.43
N LEU A 48 -18.72 21.40 1.66
CA LEU A 48 -17.55 21.67 2.49
C LEU A 48 -16.38 20.72 2.19
N ILE A 49 -16.68 19.54 1.68
CA ILE A 49 -15.74 18.47 1.32
C ILE A 49 -16.13 17.99 -0.09
N THR A 50 -15.15 17.65 -0.93
CA THR A 50 -15.46 17.03 -2.23
C THR A 50 -15.67 15.52 -2.08
N ARG A 51 -16.39 14.91 -3.01
CA ARG A 51 -16.60 13.45 -3.03
C ARG A 51 -15.29 12.67 -3.05
N GLU A 52 -14.30 13.18 -3.76
CA GLU A 52 -12.97 12.58 -3.85
C GLU A 52 -12.21 12.64 -2.50
N GLU A 53 -12.37 13.73 -1.75
CA GLU A 53 -11.81 13.85 -0.40
C GLU A 53 -12.51 12.90 0.59
N GLY A 54 -13.83 12.75 0.48
CA GLY A 54 -14.61 11.79 1.27
C GLY A 54 -14.24 10.33 0.98
N GLU A 55 -14.08 9.98 -0.30
CA GLU A 55 -13.60 8.67 -0.75
C GLU A 55 -12.22 8.36 -0.15
N MET A 56 -11.26 9.30 -0.22
CA MET A 56 -9.92 9.10 0.35
C MET A 56 -9.93 8.85 1.86
N ILE A 57 -10.77 9.58 2.62
CA ILE A 57 -10.89 9.38 4.07
C ILE A 57 -11.50 8.01 4.37
N SER A 58 -12.51 7.60 3.61
CA SER A 58 -13.15 6.28 3.74
C SER A 58 -12.16 5.16 3.45
N SER A 59 -11.36 5.29 2.38
CA SER A 59 -10.29 4.35 2.03
C SER A 59 -9.24 4.17 3.14
N ILE A 60 -8.94 5.22 3.92
CA ILE A 60 -8.02 5.11 5.07
C ILE A 60 -8.56 4.18 6.16
N LEU A 61 -9.88 4.11 6.34
CA LEU A 61 -10.51 3.21 7.31
C LEU A 61 -10.31 1.75 6.89
N GLU A 62 -10.55 1.43 5.61
CA GLU A 62 -10.34 0.10 5.02
C GLU A 62 -8.86 -0.29 5.01
N PHE A 63 -7.98 0.65 4.62
CA PHE A 63 -6.52 0.51 4.55
C PHE A 63 -5.89 -0.04 5.85
N ARG A 64 -6.51 0.25 7.00
CA ARG A 64 -6.06 -0.24 8.31
C ARG A 64 -6.09 -1.76 8.43
N ASP A 65 -7.02 -2.40 7.73
CA ASP A 65 -7.30 -3.83 7.86
C ASP A 65 -6.92 -4.63 6.59
N THR A 66 -6.67 -3.96 5.47
CA THR A 66 -6.17 -4.57 4.22
C THR A 66 -4.82 -5.27 4.41
N LEU A 67 -4.71 -6.47 3.83
CA LEU A 67 -3.51 -7.31 3.85
C LEU A 67 -2.71 -7.19 2.57
N VAL A 68 -1.41 -7.44 2.67
CA VAL A 68 -0.48 -7.37 1.53
C VAL A 68 -0.91 -8.27 0.37
N ARG A 69 -1.44 -9.47 0.67
CA ARG A 69 -1.93 -10.39 -0.37
C ARG A 69 -3.07 -9.84 -1.22
N GLU A 70 -3.80 -8.83 -0.74
CA GLU A 70 -4.96 -8.26 -1.43
C GLU A 70 -4.53 -7.29 -2.53
N ILE A 71 -3.34 -6.70 -2.39
CA ILE A 71 -2.82 -5.65 -3.29
C ILE A 71 -1.56 -6.06 -4.05
N MET A 72 -0.98 -7.21 -3.73
CA MET A 72 0.26 -7.67 -4.37
C MET A 72 0.03 -8.04 -5.84
N THR A 73 1.05 -7.83 -6.67
CA THR A 73 1.15 -8.49 -7.97
C THR A 73 1.44 -9.98 -7.77
N PRO A 74 0.57 -10.90 -8.22
CA PRO A 74 0.77 -12.34 -8.03
C PRO A 74 2.03 -12.86 -8.72
N ARG A 75 2.61 -13.95 -8.20
CA ARG A 75 3.81 -14.61 -8.76
C ARG A 75 3.68 -14.98 -10.23
N SER A 76 2.49 -15.32 -10.72
CA SER A 76 2.26 -15.62 -12.14
C SER A 76 2.46 -14.41 -13.06
N ASP A 77 2.27 -13.21 -12.50
CA ASP A 77 2.21 -11.96 -13.25
C ASP A 77 3.48 -11.11 -13.01
N MET A 78 4.38 -11.60 -12.15
CA MET A 78 5.68 -10.98 -11.91
C MET A 78 6.58 -11.08 -13.14
N VAL A 79 6.97 -9.92 -13.67
CA VAL A 79 8.11 -9.84 -14.58
C VAL A 79 9.41 -9.91 -13.77
N SER A 80 10.22 -10.93 -14.03
CA SER A 80 11.50 -11.20 -13.35
C SER A 80 12.55 -11.71 -14.33
N ALA A 81 13.83 -11.66 -13.94
CA ALA A 81 14.93 -12.10 -14.79
C ALA A 81 15.93 -13.00 -14.05
N GLU A 82 16.56 -13.92 -14.78
CA GLU A 82 17.55 -14.84 -14.22
C GLU A 82 18.90 -14.13 -13.96
N ALA A 83 19.58 -14.48 -12.88
CA ALA A 83 20.82 -13.84 -12.42
C ALA A 83 21.96 -13.82 -13.45
N GLN A 84 21.96 -14.75 -14.41
CA GLN A 84 23.00 -14.91 -15.42
C GLN A 84 22.67 -14.24 -16.76
N VAL A 85 21.51 -13.60 -16.90
CA VAL A 85 21.22 -12.86 -18.15
C VAL A 85 22.14 -11.65 -18.29
N SER A 86 22.47 -11.32 -19.54
CA SER A 86 23.29 -10.15 -19.84
C SER A 86 22.51 -8.86 -19.59
N ALA A 87 23.24 -7.78 -19.26
CA ALA A 87 22.63 -6.45 -19.14
C ALA A 87 21.87 -6.01 -20.41
N ALA A 88 22.27 -6.48 -21.61
CA ALA A 88 21.56 -6.16 -22.85
C ALA A 88 20.14 -6.76 -22.88
N VAL A 89 19.99 -8.01 -22.44
CA VAL A 89 18.68 -8.67 -22.33
C VAL A 89 17.81 -7.98 -21.27
N LEU A 90 18.41 -7.59 -20.14
CA LEU A 90 17.70 -6.84 -19.09
C LEU A 90 17.21 -5.48 -19.59
N ILE A 91 18.04 -4.73 -20.31
CA ILE A 91 17.67 -3.43 -20.88
C ILE A 91 16.49 -3.60 -21.83
N GLN A 92 16.51 -4.65 -22.68
CA GLN A 92 15.40 -4.94 -23.57
C GLN A 92 14.10 -5.22 -22.79
N LEU A 93 14.15 -6.13 -21.81
CA LEU A 93 13.02 -6.46 -20.94
C LEU A 93 12.44 -5.22 -20.24
N ILE A 94 13.30 -4.40 -19.63
CA ILE A 94 12.92 -3.17 -18.93
C ILE A 94 12.28 -2.16 -19.89
N THR A 95 12.79 -2.06 -21.11
CA THR A 95 12.28 -1.12 -22.11
C THR A 95 10.93 -1.56 -22.65
N ASP A 96 10.74 -2.85 -22.86
CA ASP A 96 9.49 -3.42 -23.38
C ASP A 96 8.37 -3.35 -22.35
N GLU A 97 8.68 -3.66 -21.09
CA GLU A 97 7.70 -3.73 -20.00
C GLU A 97 7.52 -2.38 -19.27
N GLY A 98 8.52 -1.50 -19.32
CA GLY A 98 8.48 -0.17 -18.70
C GLY A 98 8.73 -0.14 -17.19
N TYR A 99 9.25 -1.22 -16.60
CA TYR A 99 9.48 -1.30 -15.15
C TYR A 99 10.78 -0.65 -14.69
N THR A 100 10.73 0.08 -13.58
CA THR A 100 11.92 0.71 -12.97
C THR A 100 12.72 -0.22 -12.07
N ARG A 101 12.11 -1.32 -11.63
CA ARG A 101 12.67 -2.33 -10.72
C ARG A 101 12.21 -3.71 -11.16
N ILE A 102 13.12 -4.68 -11.19
CA ILE A 102 12.81 -6.06 -11.58
C ILE A 102 13.43 -7.02 -10.56
N PRO A 103 12.68 -8.00 -10.03
CA PRO A 103 13.22 -9.10 -9.25
C PRO A 103 14.18 -9.96 -10.07
N ILE A 104 15.34 -10.25 -9.49
CA ILE A 104 16.33 -11.16 -10.07
C ILE A 104 16.32 -12.46 -9.30
N TYR A 105 16.21 -13.57 -10.02
CA TYR A 105 16.15 -14.91 -9.44
C TYR A 105 17.34 -15.78 -9.84
N GLN A 106 17.60 -16.83 -9.07
CA GLN A 106 18.63 -17.82 -9.38
C GLN A 106 18.04 -19.22 -9.43
N ASP A 107 18.29 -19.96 -10.51
CA ASP A 107 17.85 -21.34 -10.79
C ASP A 107 16.32 -21.54 -10.93
N SER A 108 15.52 -20.86 -10.11
CA SER A 108 14.06 -20.89 -10.11
C SER A 108 13.49 -19.49 -9.86
N PRO A 109 12.38 -19.11 -10.51
CA PRO A 109 11.66 -17.87 -10.20
C PRO A 109 11.21 -17.72 -8.74
N ASP A 110 11.13 -18.83 -7.99
CA ASP A 110 10.83 -18.81 -6.55
C ASP A 110 12.02 -18.39 -5.67
N ASN A 111 13.23 -18.36 -6.24
CA ASN A 111 14.45 -18.03 -5.53
C ASN A 111 14.93 -16.63 -5.93
N ILE A 112 14.22 -15.61 -5.45
CA ILE A 112 14.60 -14.21 -5.65
C ILE A 112 15.84 -13.89 -4.82
N ILE A 113 16.94 -13.53 -5.49
CA ILE A 113 18.21 -13.16 -4.85
C ILE A 113 18.32 -11.65 -4.59
N GLY A 114 17.46 -10.86 -5.25
CA GLY A 114 17.34 -9.43 -4.98
C GLY A 114 16.60 -8.67 -6.08
N ILE A 115 16.72 -7.35 -6.05
CA ILE A 115 16.06 -6.44 -6.99
C ILE A 115 17.11 -5.66 -7.79
N LEU A 116 16.92 -5.57 -9.09
CA LEU A 116 17.70 -4.72 -9.97
C LEU A 116 16.93 -3.43 -10.24
N HIS A 117 17.60 -2.28 -10.20
CA HIS A 117 17.01 -1.01 -10.63
C HIS A 117 17.44 -0.69 -12.06
N ALA A 118 16.50 -0.28 -12.90
CA ALA A 118 16.76 0.12 -14.28
C ALA A 118 17.84 1.21 -14.39
N LYS A 119 17.82 2.18 -13.47
CA LYS A 119 18.82 3.26 -13.44
C LYS A 119 20.26 2.77 -13.25
N ASP A 120 20.47 1.62 -12.63
CA ASP A 120 21.79 1.06 -12.39
C ASP A 120 22.39 0.45 -13.67
N LEU A 121 21.59 0.28 -14.74
CA LEU A 121 22.04 -0.14 -16.06
C LEU A 121 22.56 1.04 -16.91
N LEU A 122 22.19 2.29 -16.58
CA LEU A 122 22.54 3.48 -17.36
C LEU A 122 24.06 3.67 -17.60
N PRO A 123 24.96 3.41 -16.63
CA PRO A 123 26.41 3.53 -16.85
C PRO A 123 26.94 2.63 -17.98
N PHE A 124 26.28 1.50 -18.24
CA PHE A 124 26.70 0.50 -19.23
C PHE A 124 26.14 0.78 -20.62
N CYS A 125 25.09 1.60 -20.74
CA CYS A 125 24.55 2.03 -22.03
C CYS A 125 25.53 2.90 -22.83
N LEU A 126 26.45 3.60 -22.15
CA LEU A 126 27.42 4.52 -22.78
C LEU A 126 28.76 3.86 -23.10
N ASN A 127 29.11 2.74 -22.45
CA ASN A 127 30.39 2.04 -22.60
C ASN A 127 30.16 0.53 -22.80
N ALA A 128 30.04 0.10 -24.05
CA ALA A 128 29.70 -1.29 -24.41
C ALA A 128 30.84 -2.31 -24.24
N SER A 129 31.98 -1.93 -23.66
CA SER A 129 33.19 -2.76 -23.62
C SER A 129 33.02 -4.01 -22.75
N THR A 130 32.19 -3.92 -21.69
CA THR A 130 31.90 -5.03 -20.78
C THR A 130 30.54 -4.81 -20.13
N MET A 131 29.58 -5.69 -20.46
CA MET A 131 28.28 -5.72 -19.80
C MET A 131 28.37 -6.69 -18.61
N PRO A 132 28.08 -6.26 -17.38
CA PRO A 132 28.05 -7.16 -16.23
C PRO A 132 26.89 -8.15 -16.33
N ALA A 133 26.99 -9.25 -15.59
CA ALA A 133 25.85 -10.12 -15.35
C ALA A 133 24.83 -9.43 -14.42
N ALA A 134 23.55 -9.82 -14.52
CA ALA A 134 22.49 -9.26 -13.67
C ALA A 134 22.87 -9.31 -12.17
N SER A 135 23.43 -10.43 -11.71
CA SER A 135 23.86 -10.65 -10.33
C SER A 135 24.82 -9.60 -9.76
N GLU A 136 25.60 -8.93 -10.61
CA GLU A 136 26.56 -7.90 -10.18
C GLU A 136 25.89 -6.56 -9.86
N LEU A 137 24.65 -6.35 -10.32
CA LEU A 137 23.88 -5.13 -10.16
C LEU A 137 22.71 -5.28 -9.17
N VAL A 138 22.51 -6.49 -8.65
CA VAL A 138 21.42 -6.82 -7.71
C VAL A 138 21.64 -6.15 -6.36
N LYS A 139 20.58 -5.55 -5.84
CA LYS A 139 20.51 -5.10 -4.44
C LYS A 139 19.64 -6.07 -3.63
N PRO A 140 19.90 -6.21 -2.31
CA PRO A 140 19.10 -7.09 -1.46
C PRO A 140 17.60 -6.78 -1.56
N ALA A 141 16.78 -7.83 -1.72
CA ALA A 141 15.33 -7.69 -1.67
C ALA A 141 14.84 -7.55 -0.23
N PHE A 142 13.80 -6.76 -0.04
CA PHE A 142 13.03 -6.71 1.20
C PHE A 142 11.89 -7.74 1.10
N PHE A 143 11.71 -8.57 2.12
CA PHE A 143 10.72 -9.64 2.15
C PHE A 143 9.66 -9.39 3.21
N VAL A 144 8.40 -9.73 2.89
CA VAL A 144 7.24 -9.51 3.77
C VAL A 144 6.26 -10.68 3.61
N LEU A 145 5.59 -11.03 4.70
CA LEU A 145 4.51 -12.02 4.67
C LEU A 145 3.24 -11.47 4.01
N ASP A 146 2.57 -12.32 3.24
CA ASP A 146 1.31 -12.03 2.56
C ASP A 146 0.14 -11.70 3.53
N THR A 147 0.20 -12.23 4.76
CA THR A 147 -0.72 -11.98 5.88
C THR A 147 -0.47 -10.68 6.64
N ARG A 148 0.55 -9.89 6.26
CA ARG A 148 0.86 -8.63 6.95
C ARG A 148 -0.10 -7.53 6.52
N LYS A 149 -0.44 -6.61 7.43
CA LYS A 149 -1.24 -5.41 7.12
C LYS A 149 -0.44 -4.36 6.35
N ILE A 150 -1.07 -3.72 5.36
CA ILE A 150 -0.41 -2.73 4.48
C ILE A 150 -0.01 -1.46 5.22
N VAL A 151 -0.71 -1.07 6.29
CA VAL A 151 -0.29 0.04 7.18
C VAL A 151 1.09 -0.16 7.81
N ASN A 152 1.48 -1.42 8.07
CA ASN A 152 2.82 -1.73 8.58
C ASN A 152 3.85 -1.78 7.46
N LEU A 153 3.45 -2.24 6.26
CA LEU A 153 4.30 -2.19 5.08
C LEU A 153 4.64 -0.76 4.67
N LEU A 154 3.67 0.17 4.73
CA LEU A 154 3.89 1.59 4.45
C LEU A 154 4.98 2.19 5.36
N LYS A 155 4.93 1.88 6.67
CA LYS A 155 5.95 2.32 7.64
C LYS A 155 7.34 1.75 7.32
N ASP A 156 7.39 0.51 6.85
CA ASP A 156 8.65 -0.11 6.43
C ASP A 156 9.22 0.57 5.19
N PHE A 157 8.39 0.86 4.18
CA PHE A 157 8.82 1.63 3.01
C PHE A 157 9.34 3.02 3.38
N GLN A 158 8.64 3.72 4.28
CA GLN A 158 9.08 5.04 4.77
C GLN A 158 10.41 4.97 5.54
N SER A 159 10.62 3.94 6.36
CA SER A 159 11.83 3.82 7.20
C SER A 159 13.05 3.29 6.44
N GLN A 160 12.85 2.30 5.56
CA GLN A 160 13.94 1.65 4.82
C GLN A 160 14.26 2.35 3.49
N LYS A 161 13.47 3.35 3.08
CA LYS A 161 13.53 3.99 1.76
C LYS A 161 13.44 2.98 0.60
N GLY A 162 12.75 1.87 0.85
CA GLY A 162 12.43 0.84 -0.14
C GLY A 162 11.12 1.19 -0.85
N HIS A 163 10.97 0.75 -2.10
CA HIS A 163 9.77 0.98 -2.92
C HIS A 163 9.18 -0.33 -3.47
N MET A 164 9.80 -1.47 -3.16
CA MET A 164 9.38 -2.77 -3.64
C MET A 164 9.75 -3.80 -2.60
N ALA A 165 8.85 -4.75 -2.37
CA ALA A 165 9.06 -5.89 -1.52
C ALA A 165 8.62 -7.17 -2.22
N VAL A 166 9.32 -8.27 -1.95
CA VAL A 166 8.93 -9.61 -2.39
C VAL A 166 8.02 -10.18 -1.32
N VAL A 167 6.85 -10.67 -1.74
CA VAL A 167 5.85 -11.23 -0.84
C VAL A 167 6.05 -12.73 -0.75
N THR A 168 6.08 -13.26 0.47
CA THR A 168 6.22 -14.68 0.75
C THR A 168 5.10 -15.20 1.63
N ASP A 169 4.87 -16.51 1.61
CA ASP A 169 4.11 -17.18 2.66
C ASP A 169 4.99 -17.54 3.86
N GLU A 170 4.40 -18.20 4.85
CA GLU A 170 5.06 -18.61 6.10
C GLU A 170 6.13 -19.70 5.88
N PHE A 171 6.13 -20.35 4.72
CA PHE A 171 7.12 -21.35 4.34
C PHE A 171 8.26 -20.74 3.52
N GLY A 172 8.23 -19.43 3.26
CA GLY A 172 9.23 -18.70 2.48
C GLY A 172 9.06 -18.81 0.97
N SER A 173 7.93 -19.36 0.50
CA SER A 173 7.65 -19.44 -0.94
C SER A 173 7.20 -18.09 -1.46
N VAL A 174 7.70 -17.68 -2.63
CA VAL A 174 7.32 -16.41 -3.26
C VAL A 174 5.86 -16.48 -3.72
N ARG A 175 5.07 -15.51 -3.27
CA ARG A 175 3.66 -15.33 -3.62
C ARG A 175 3.44 -14.20 -4.61
N GLY A 176 4.34 -13.23 -4.64
CA GLY A 176 4.20 -12.04 -5.46
C GLY A 176 5.23 -10.98 -5.14
N LEU A 177 4.95 -9.76 -5.58
CA LEU A 177 5.63 -8.54 -5.17
C LEU A 177 4.60 -7.45 -4.85
N VAL A 178 5.01 -6.47 -4.06
CA VAL A 178 4.21 -5.29 -3.74
C VAL A 178 5.10 -4.07 -3.74
N THR A 179 4.59 -2.95 -4.22
CA THR A 179 5.30 -1.68 -4.35
C THR A 179 4.73 -0.63 -3.40
N LEU A 180 5.46 0.48 -3.23
CA LEU A 180 4.95 1.61 -2.45
C LEU A 180 3.74 2.24 -3.17
N GLU A 181 3.77 2.23 -4.48
CA GLU A 181 2.75 2.74 -5.37
C GLU A 181 1.43 1.98 -5.14
N ASP A 182 1.46 0.64 -5.13
CA ASP A 182 0.28 -0.19 -4.82
C ASP A 182 -0.32 0.13 -3.45
N VAL A 183 0.55 0.35 -2.44
CA VAL A 183 0.11 0.71 -1.09
C VAL A 183 -0.54 2.11 -1.06
N LEU A 184 -0.04 3.06 -1.84
CA LEU A 184 -0.63 4.41 -1.88
C LEU A 184 -1.93 4.45 -2.68
N GLU A 185 -2.06 3.59 -3.70
CA GLU A 185 -3.27 3.46 -4.52
C GLU A 185 -4.48 3.03 -3.69
N GLU A 186 -4.29 2.22 -2.64
CA GLU A 186 -5.37 1.86 -1.71
C GLU A 186 -5.96 3.06 -0.95
N ILE A 187 -5.21 4.16 -0.80
CA ILE A 187 -5.72 5.37 -0.14
C ILE A 187 -6.26 6.35 -1.17
N VAL A 188 -5.49 6.57 -2.23
CA VAL A 188 -5.76 7.62 -3.22
C VAL A 188 -6.80 7.18 -4.25
N GLY A 189 -6.99 5.87 -4.43
CA GLY A 189 -7.73 5.28 -5.55
C GLY A 189 -6.98 5.44 -6.87
N GLU A 190 -7.57 4.92 -7.95
CA GLU A 190 -7.08 5.23 -9.29
C GLU A 190 -7.25 6.74 -9.54
N ILE A 191 -6.12 7.43 -9.77
CA ILE A 191 -6.14 8.84 -10.16
C ILE A 191 -6.82 8.93 -11.53
N ARG A 192 -8.13 9.17 -11.53
CA ARG A 192 -8.88 9.52 -12.74
C ARG A 192 -8.41 10.88 -13.20
N ASP A 193 -7.54 10.89 -14.19
CA ASP A 193 -7.13 12.12 -14.85
C ASP A 193 -8.38 12.77 -15.47
N GLU A 194 -8.62 14.06 -15.20
CA GLU A 194 -9.76 14.81 -15.77
C GLU A 194 -9.74 14.81 -17.32
N TYR A 195 -8.63 14.38 -17.92
CA TYR A 195 -8.40 14.28 -19.37
C TYR A 195 -8.60 12.88 -19.97
N ASP A 196 -9.12 11.88 -19.25
CA ASP A 196 -9.29 10.50 -19.76
C ASP A 196 -10.41 10.30 -20.81
N LYS A 197 -10.69 11.33 -21.61
CA LYS A 197 -11.35 11.25 -22.91
C LYS A 197 -10.43 11.70 -24.04
N ALA A 198 -9.23 11.12 -24.17
CA ALA A 198 -8.60 10.77 -25.46
C ALA A 198 -7.16 10.24 -25.30
N GLU A 199 -6.96 9.01 -25.78
CA GLU A 199 -5.74 8.43 -26.37
C GLU A 199 -4.32 8.81 -25.88
N LYS A 200 -3.63 7.78 -25.37
CA LYS A 200 -2.22 7.35 -25.60
C LYS A 200 -1.04 8.32 -25.40
N ARG A 201 -0.04 7.76 -24.67
CA ARG A 201 1.41 8.10 -24.58
C ARG A 201 1.65 9.49 -23.99
N TRP A 202 2.06 9.62 -22.73
CA TRP A 202 3.30 9.16 -22.10
C TRP A 202 3.15 9.21 -20.56
N LYS A 203 3.77 8.29 -19.78
CA LYS A 203 3.84 8.43 -18.32
C LYS A 203 4.97 9.40 -17.93
N VAL A 204 4.62 10.47 -17.22
CA VAL A 204 5.51 11.50 -16.69
C VAL A 204 6.18 11.02 -15.39
N VAL A 205 7.39 11.52 -15.19
CA VAL A 205 8.41 11.19 -14.19
C VAL A 205 8.01 11.56 -12.76
N ASN A 206 8.22 10.63 -11.81
CA ASN A 206 8.83 10.86 -10.49
C ASN A 206 9.45 9.56 -9.95
#